data_AF-A0AAN7TU98-F1
#
_entry.id   AF-A0AAN7TU98-F1
#
_cell.length_a   1.000
_cell.length_b   1.000
_cell.length_c   1.000
_cell.angle_alpha   90.00
_cell.angle_beta   90.00
_cell.angle_gamma   90.00
#
_symmetry.space_group_name_H-M   'P 1'
#
loop_
_entity.id
_entity.type
_entity.pdbx_description
1 polymer ?
#
loop_
_entity_poly.entity_id
_entity_poly.type
_entity_poly.pdbx_seq_one_letter_code
_entity_poly.pdbx_strand_id
1 'polypeptide(L)'
;MSDMVVTSTQKSKKPSYDTIVGGTNDILTSYGYQTSDYTYIKFTRKLVTGDLIGDRDLFVDGRMTNFIWAKGSSQNLTYHGQNNRGEISIDLSGKVSTKINDSKEVYLYWHIALMLGSFLILMPFGIFVARYMRHYHYWFPLHYLLLGSAFTFSIVAFILAFMMTSDRKFSADVLHAWFGLFTIILMCIVVIGGVMSHLMWKPDRKKTPIFPDIIHAFLARFTYLLALVSIWSGLNTFSIPKEFSIVLGLVISLFFGLVIFLEIYKKRYPNSVGDHGYDKKDIVLDDRNRTNSTININN
;
A
#
# COMPACT_ATOMS: atom_id res chain seq x y z
N MET A 1 4.03 30.19 22.69
CA MET A 1 5.04 29.88 23.72
C MET A 1 5.86 28.73 23.15
N SER A 2 7.14 28.95 22.89
CA SER A 2 7.99 28.02 22.16
C SER A 2 8.23 26.76 22.97
N ASP A 3 7.83 25.60 22.43
CA ASP A 3 8.29 24.30 22.92
C ASP A 3 9.81 24.31 22.91
N MET A 4 10.44 24.29 24.10
CA MET A 4 11.85 23.97 24.18
C MET A 4 11.99 22.50 23.81
N VAL A 5 12.26 22.28 22.52
CA VAL A 5 12.70 20.99 21.99
C VAL A 5 13.93 20.58 22.78
N VAL A 6 13.78 19.54 23.60
CA VAL A 6 14.90 18.88 24.28
C VAL A 6 15.97 18.62 23.23
N THR A 7 17.13 19.27 23.38
CA THR A 7 18.23 19.15 22.42
C THR A 7 18.69 17.69 22.34
N SER A 8 19.13 17.25 21.17
CA SER A 8 19.49 15.85 20.88
C SER A 8 20.54 15.27 21.85
N THR A 9 21.27 16.13 22.55
CA THR A 9 22.28 15.82 23.56
C THR A 9 21.72 15.38 24.92
N GLN A 10 20.41 15.54 25.17
CA GLN A 10 19.75 15.17 26.44
C GLN A 10 18.93 13.87 26.41
N LYS A 11 19.10 13.02 25.38
CA LYS A 11 18.58 11.64 25.41
C LYS A 11 19.35 10.80 26.42
N SER A 12 19.07 11.01 27.70
CA SER A 12 19.44 10.13 28.79
C SER A 12 18.92 8.72 28.51
N LYS A 13 19.71 7.70 28.85
CA LYS A 13 19.30 6.28 28.78
C LYS A 13 18.12 5.95 29.72
N LYS A 14 17.66 6.91 30.54
CA LYS A 14 16.50 6.83 31.43
C LYS A 14 15.72 8.15 31.42
N PRO A 15 14.38 8.14 31.49
CA PRO A 15 13.61 9.34 31.75
C PRO A 15 14.15 10.03 33.01
N SER A 16 14.41 11.33 32.93
CA SER A 16 14.74 12.14 34.10
C SER A 16 13.47 12.46 34.87
N TYR A 17 13.56 12.59 36.19
CA TYR A 17 12.48 13.17 36.97
C TYR A 17 12.19 14.59 36.48
N ASP A 18 10.91 14.96 36.42
CA ASP A 18 10.40 16.30 36.10
C ASP A 18 11.06 17.41 36.93
N THR A 19 11.30 17.15 38.21
CA THR A 19 12.00 18.03 39.16
C THR A 19 13.40 18.43 38.70
N ILE A 20 14.06 17.62 37.87
CA ILE A 20 15.41 17.93 37.34
C ILE A 20 15.33 19.00 36.23
N VAL A 21 14.18 19.10 35.55
CA VAL A 21 13.96 20.07 34.46
C VAL A 21 13.10 21.27 34.90
N GLY A 22 12.89 21.44 36.21
CA GLY A 22 12.18 22.58 36.80
C GLY A 22 10.68 22.38 37.01
N GLY A 23 10.17 21.15 36.85
CA GLY A 23 8.81 20.78 37.23
C GLY A 23 8.69 20.40 38.71
N THR A 24 7.51 19.98 39.12
CA THR A 24 7.22 19.48 40.48
C THR A 24 6.61 18.09 40.45
N ASN A 25 6.76 17.32 41.53
CA ASN A 25 6.14 16.00 41.62
C ASN A 25 4.65 16.13 41.96
N ASP A 26 3.78 16.10 40.95
CA ASP A 26 2.35 16.28 41.12
C ASP A 26 1.52 14.98 41.19
N ILE A 27 2.19 13.82 41.26
CA ILE A 27 1.52 12.56 41.55
C ILE A 27 1.20 12.48 43.05
N LEU A 28 -0.09 12.61 43.38
CA LEU A 28 -0.59 12.57 44.76
C LEU A 28 -0.68 11.15 45.30
N THR A 29 -1.15 10.23 44.47
CA THR A 29 -1.20 8.79 44.79
C THR A 29 -0.94 8.00 43.53
N SER A 30 -0.31 6.85 43.67
CA SER A 30 -0.16 5.87 42.61
C SER A 30 -0.28 4.46 43.17
N TYR A 31 -0.85 3.57 42.38
CA TYR A 31 -1.06 2.18 42.72
C TYR A 31 -1.08 1.38 41.42
N GLY A 32 -0.53 0.17 41.45
CA GLY A 32 -0.62 -0.72 40.31
C GLY A 32 -0.28 -2.15 40.67
N TYR A 33 -0.75 -3.07 39.85
CA TYR A 33 -0.40 -4.48 39.90
C TYR A 33 -0.47 -5.07 38.49
N GLN A 34 0.12 -6.24 38.32
CA GLN A 34 0.14 -6.95 37.05
C GLN A 34 -0.34 -8.39 37.25
N THR A 35 -1.17 -8.85 36.32
CA THR A 35 -1.60 -10.25 36.20
C THR A 35 -1.04 -10.84 34.90
N SER A 36 -1.35 -12.11 34.61
CA SER A 36 -1.02 -12.72 33.31
C SER A 36 -1.67 -11.99 32.12
N ASP A 37 -2.82 -11.36 32.35
CA ASP A 37 -3.69 -10.87 31.28
C ASP A 37 -3.64 -9.35 31.13
N TYR A 38 -3.41 -8.62 32.23
CA TYR A 38 -3.43 -7.16 32.22
C TYR A 38 -2.49 -6.53 33.24
N THR A 39 -2.15 -5.26 32.97
CA THR A 39 -1.50 -4.38 33.92
C THR A 39 -2.51 -3.33 34.37
N TYR A 40 -2.73 -3.23 35.68
CA TYR A 40 -3.57 -2.21 36.28
C TYR A 40 -2.70 -1.09 36.82
N ILE A 41 -2.97 0.14 36.41
CA ILE A 41 -2.30 1.34 36.89
C ILE A 41 -3.38 2.35 37.25
N LYS A 42 -3.29 2.89 38.46
CA LYS A 42 -4.12 3.97 38.96
C LYS A 42 -3.23 5.03 39.56
N PHE A 43 -3.50 6.29 39.25
CA PHE A 43 -2.84 7.41 39.89
C PHE A 43 -3.82 8.56 40.07
N THR A 44 -3.49 9.46 40.98
CA THR A 44 -4.17 10.73 41.19
C THR A 44 -3.12 11.82 41.06
N ARG A 45 -3.43 12.87 40.30
CA ARG A 45 -2.60 14.07 40.21
C ARG A 45 -3.47 15.31 40.24
N LYS A 46 -2.87 16.48 40.47
CA LYS A 46 -3.58 17.75 40.28
C LYS A 46 -3.93 17.92 38.80
N LEU A 47 -5.08 18.54 38.53
CA LEU A 47 -5.46 18.93 37.17
C LEU A 47 -4.58 20.07 36.67
N VAL A 48 -4.36 21.07 37.52
CA VAL A 48 -3.45 22.20 37.25
C VAL A 48 -2.23 22.02 38.15
N THR A 49 -1.07 21.83 37.54
CA THR A 49 0.20 21.61 38.26
C THR A 49 0.86 22.94 38.60
N GLY A 50 0.73 23.93 37.73
CA GLY A 50 1.44 25.21 37.84
C GLY A 50 2.90 25.11 37.38
N ASP A 51 3.30 23.98 36.80
CA ASP A 51 4.63 23.76 36.27
C ASP A 51 4.86 24.63 35.01
N LEU A 52 5.96 25.38 35.00
CA LEU A 52 6.37 26.15 33.83
C LEU A 52 7.02 25.25 32.74
N ILE A 53 7.53 24.08 33.13
CA ILE A 53 8.22 23.12 32.28
C ILE A 53 7.81 21.71 32.71
N GLY A 54 7.57 20.83 31.73
CA GLY A 54 7.27 19.42 31.98
C GLY A 54 5.77 19.14 31.95
N ASP A 55 5.15 19.06 33.13
CA ASP A 55 3.78 18.64 33.30
C ASP A 55 2.79 19.59 32.64
N ARG A 56 1.92 19.03 31.78
CA ARG A 56 0.82 19.79 31.19
C ARG A 56 -0.40 19.76 32.09
N ASP A 57 -1.03 20.92 32.22
CA ASP A 57 -2.34 21.06 32.85
C ASP A 57 -3.40 20.25 32.08
N LEU A 58 -4.30 19.64 32.84
CA LEU A 58 -5.46 18.90 32.38
C LEU A 58 -6.71 19.74 32.59
N PHE A 59 -7.59 19.76 31.59
CA PHE A 59 -8.80 20.58 31.62
C PHE A 59 -10.05 19.70 31.52
N VAL A 60 -11.10 20.09 32.25
CA VAL A 60 -12.40 19.41 32.32
C VAL A 60 -13.49 20.22 31.59
N ASP A 61 -13.11 20.94 30.55
CA ASP A 61 -13.95 21.91 29.82
C ASP A 61 -14.38 21.43 28.42
N GLY A 62 -14.29 20.12 28.16
CA GLY A 62 -14.62 19.53 26.86
C GLY A 62 -13.42 19.38 25.91
N ARG A 63 -12.24 19.87 26.30
CA ARG A 63 -11.01 19.64 25.54
C ARG A 63 -10.56 18.18 25.66
N MET A 64 -10.19 17.59 24.53
CA MET A 64 -9.64 16.25 24.47
C MET A 64 -8.24 16.20 25.12
N THR A 65 -8.05 15.32 26.09
CA THR A 65 -6.76 15.02 26.70
C THR A 65 -6.19 13.75 26.10
N ASN A 66 -4.96 13.81 25.57
CA ASN A 66 -4.27 12.65 25.02
C ASN A 66 -3.56 11.87 26.12
N PHE A 67 -3.87 10.59 26.22
CA PHE A 67 -3.18 9.61 27.02
C PHE A 67 -2.37 8.72 26.11
N ILE A 68 -1.09 8.55 26.40
CA ILE A 68 -0.21 7.60 25.71
C ILE A 68 0.26 6.54 26.71
N TRP A 69 0.41 5.30 26.25
CA TRP A 69 0.98 4.23 27.04
C TRP A 69 1.88 3.35 26.20
N ALA A 70 2.79 2.67 26.87
CA ALA A 70 3.63 1.64 26.29
C ALA A 70 3.91 0.54 27.32
N LYS A 71 4.01 -0.71 26.86
CA LYS A 71 4.28 -1.88 27.70
C LYS A 71 5.47 -2.67 27.17
N GLY A 72 6.36 -3.09 28.05
CA GLY A 72 7.52 -3.91 27.73
C GLY A 72 7.38 -5.33 28.28
N SER A 73 8.15 -6.27 27.74
CA SER A 73 8.33 -7.62 28.29
C SER A 73 9.55 -7.71 29.23
N SER A 74 10.30 -6.62 29.39
CA SER A 74 11.46 -6.54 30.26
C SER A 74 11.51 -5.20 30.99
N GLN A 75 12.32 -5.13 32.04
CA GLN A 75 12.57 -3.89 32.79
C GLN A 75 13.58 -2.95 32.08
N ASN A 76 14.07 -3.33 30.89
CA ASN A 76 14.98 -2.52 30.12
C ASN A 76 14.22 -1.50 29.26
N LEU A 77 14.80 -0.31 29.11
CA LEU A 77 14.31 0.70 28.17
C LEU A 77 14.62 0.25 26.75
N THR A 78 13.61 -0.32 26.10
CA THR A 78 13.65 -0.79 24.72
C THR A 78 12.51 -0.16 23.94
N TYR A 79 12.66 -0.06 22.61
CA TYR A 79 11.57 0.38 21.75
C TYR A 79 10.33 -0.51 21.91
N HIS A 80 9.19 0.11 22.18
CA HIS A 80 7.91 -0.57 22.23
C HIS A 80 7.32 -0.64 20.82
N GLY A 81 7.31 -1.84 20.24
CA GLY A 81 6.74 -2.10 18.91
C GLY A 81 5.27 -1.70 18.77
N GLN A 82 4.76 -1.69 17.54
CA GLN A 82 3.40 -1.20 17.20
C GLN A 82 2.29 -1.74 18.11
N ASN A 83 2.37 -3.02 18.52
CA ASN A 83 1.35 -3.70 19.34
C ASN A 83 1.52 -3.49 20.87
N ASN A 84 2.59 -2.83 21.29
CA ASN A 84 2.97 -2.68 22.68
C ASN A 84 2.90 -1.22 23.13
N ARG A 85 2.18 -0.39 22.39
CA ARG A 85 1.93 1.02 22.70
C ARG A 85 0.54 1.41 22.24
N GLY A 86 0.02 2.48 22.78
CA GLY A 86 -1.24 3.06 22.33
C GLY A 86 -1.39 4.50 22.74
N GLU A 87 -2.38 5.14 22.14
CA GLU A 87 -2.83 6.49 22.46
C GLU A 87 -4.36 6.49 22.50
N ILE A 88 -4.93 7.27 23.41
CA ILE A 88 -6.37 7.54 23.46
C ILE A 88 -6.59 8.99 23.86
N SER A 89 -7.49 9.67 23.15
CA SER A 89 -7.94 11.00 23.53
C SER A 89 -9.25 10.87 24.31
N ILE A 90 -9.32 11.44 25.51
CA ILE A 90 -10.49 11.39 26.39
C ILE A 90 -10.87 12.82 26.80
N ASP A 91 -12.17 13.12 26.73
CA ASP A 91 -12.75 14.31 27.37
C ASP A 91 -12.94 14.03 28.87
N LEU A 92 -12.27 14.81 29.72
CA LEU A 92 -12.31 14.66 31.18
C LEU A 92 -13.54 15.33 31.83
N SER A 93 -14.41 16.01 31.05
CA SER A 93 -15.63 16.65 31.55
C SER A 93 -16.76 15.67 31.92
N GLY A 94 -16.57 14.36 31.70
CA GLY A 94 -17.56 13.33 32.01
C GLY A 94 -18.62 13.13 30.93
N LYS A 95 -18.57 13.88 29.82
CA LYS A 95 -19.33 13.55 28.62
C LYS A 95 -18.72 12.30 27.99
N VAL A 96 -19.55 11.28 27.73
CA VAL A 96 -19.12 10.05 27.05
C VAL A 96 -18.41 10.45 25.77
N SER A 97 -17.09 10.26 25.73
CA SER A 97 -16.31 10.42 24.52
C SER A 97 -16.87 9.42 23.53
N THR A 98 -17.64 9.89 22.55
CA THR A 98 -17.93 9.09 21.36
C THR A 98 -16.58 8.70 20.80
N LYS A 99 -16.40 7.41 20.47
CA LYS A 99 -15.25 7.01 19.65
C LYS A 99 -15.33 7.83 18.38
N ILE A 100 -14.59 8.94 18.33
CA ILE A 100 -14.29 9.61 17.08
C ILE A 100 -13.46 8.56 16.36
N ASN A 101 -14.00 7.95 15.30
CA ASN A 101 -13.18 7.12 14.41
C ASN A 101 -11.95 7.96 14.08
N ASP A 102 -10.79 7.54 14.57
CA ASP A 102 -9.57 8.31 14.35
C ASP A 102 -9.41 8.40 12.83
N SER A 103 -9.22 9.61 12.32
CA SER A 103 -8.90 9.86 10.92
C SER A 103 -7.83 8.89 10.40
N LYS A 104 -6.88 8.49 11.25
CA LYS A 104 -5.84 7.51 10.95
C LYS A 104 -6.38 6.11 10.65
N GLU A 105 -7.38 5.64 11.40
CA GLU A 105 -7.99 4.32 11.19
C GLU A 105 -8.72 4.27 9.85
N VAL A 106 -9.43 5.35 9.52
CA VAL A 106 -10.10 5.50 8.20
C VAL A 106 -9.08 5.48 7.07
N TYR A 107 -7.96 6.22 7.19
CA TYR A 107 -6.91 6.21 6.19
C TYR A 107 -6.26 4.82 6.03
N LEU A 108 -6.10 4.08 7.12
CA LEU A 108 -5.57 2.71 7.10
C LEU A 108 -6.48 1.78 6.31
N TYR A 109 -7.79 1.78 6.56
CA TYR A 109 -8.72 0.90 5.82
C TYR A 109 -8.75 1.21 4.33
N TRP A 110 -8.75 2.50 3.96
CA TRP A 110 -8.68 2.90 2.55
C TRP A 110 -7.33 2.56 1.90
N HIS A 111 -6.23 2.72 2.61
CA HIS A 111 -4.91 2.27 2.15
C HIS A 111 -4.92 0.77 1.83
N ILE A 112 -5.42 -0.06 2.75
CA ILE A 112 -5.51 -1.51 2.56
C ILE A 112 -6.40 -1.85 1.37
N ALA A 113 -7.61 -1.30 1.31
CA ALA A 113 -8.58 -1.60 0.24
C ALA A 113 -8.04 -1.26 -1.15
N LEU A 114 -7.45 -0.08 -1.31
CA LEU A 114 -6.90 0.37 -2.58
C LEU A 114 -5.65 -0.42 -3.00
N MET A 115 -4.75 -0.75 -2.06
CA MET A 115 -3.56 -1.57 -2.35
C MET A 115 -3.96 -3.00 -2.75
N LEU A 116 -4.88 -3.64 -2.02
CA LEU A 116 -5.36 -4.98 -2.38
C LEU A 116 -6.12 -4.97 -3.71
N GLY A 117 -6.98 -3.98 -3.96
CA GLY A 117 -7.69 -3.84 -5.24
C GLY A 117 -6.74 -3.64 -6.41
N SER A 118 -5.73 -2.78 -6.25
CA SER A 118 -4.71 -2.54 -7.28
C SER A 118 -3.90 -3.80 -7.58
N PHE A 119 -3.29 -4.39 -6.56
CA PHE A 119 -2.29 -5.44 -6.75
C PHE A 119 -2.88 -6.85 -6.83
N LEU A 120 -4.02 -7.17 -6.21
CA LEU A 120 -4.59 -8.53 -6.26
C LEU A 120 -5.68 -8.70 -7.31
N ILE A 121 -6.22 -7.60 -7.85
CA ILE A 121 -7.31 -7.65 -8.82
C ILE A 121 -6.87 -6.99 -10.13
N LEU A 122 -6.65 -5.68 -10.12
CA LEU A 122 -6.42 -4.92 -11.37
C LEU A 122 -5.12 -5.31 -12.07
N MET A 123 -4.00 -5.42 -11.36
CA MET A 123 -2.71 -5.79 -11.95
C MET A 123 -2.71 -7.21 -12.55
N PRO A 124 -3.14 -8.27 -11.83
CA PRO A 124 -3.22 -9.62 -12.39
C PRO A 124 -4.09 -9.68 -13.65
N PHE A 125 -5.25 -9.02 -13.64
CA PHE A 125 -6.12 -8.95 -14.81
C PHE A 125 -5.48 -8.18 -15.98
N GLY A 126 -4.84 -7.03 -15.73
CA GLY A 126 -4.18 -6.30 -16.81
C GLY A 126 -2.97 -7.05 -17.40
N ILE A 127 -2.22 -7.79 -16.57
CA ILE A 127 -1.15 -8.71 -17.03
C ILE A 127 -1.76 -9.83 -17.89
N PHE A 128 -2.87 -10.42 -17.44
CA PHE A 128 -3.59 -11.45 -18.19
C PHE A 128 -4.04 -10.95 -19.57
N VAL A 129 -4.67 -9.77 -19.64
CA VAL A 129 -5.10 -9.13 -20.90
C VAL A 129 -3.91 -8.94 -21.84
N ALA A 130 -2.81 -8.36 -21.36
CA ALA A 130 -1.62 -8.15 -22.17
C ALA A 130 -0.91 -9.44 -22.60
N ARG A 131 -1.20 -10.59 -21.97
CA ARG A 131 -0.59 -11.88 -22.32
C ARG A 131 -1.46 -12.72 -23.24
N TYR A 132 -2.75 -12.82 -22.96
CA TYR A 132 -3.65 -13.82 -23.58
C TYR A 132 -4.71 -13.21 -24.50
N MET A 133 -4.91 -11.89 -24.48
CA MET A 133 -5.97 -11.26 -25.26
C MET A 133 -5.47 -10.45 -26.46
N ARG A 134 -4.17 -10.54 -26.80
CA ARG A 134 -3.53 -9.74 -27.86
C ARG A 134 -4.19 -9.86 -29.25
N HIS A 135 -4.95 -10.90 -29.49
CA HIS A 135 -5.68 -11.11 -30.75
C HIS A 135 -6.93 -10.23 -30.90
N TYR A 136 -7.47 -9.70 -29.80
CA TYR A 136 -8.63 -8.80 -29.84
C TYR A 136 -8.19 -7.34 -29.99
N HIS A 137 -8.81 -6.55 -30.87
CA HIS A 137 -8.42 -5.14 -31.07
C HIS A 137 -8.48 -4.28 -29.79
N TYR A 138 -9.30 -4.68 -28.79
CA TYR A 138 -9.52 -3.94 -27.56
C TYR A 138 -8.53 -4.33 -26.43
N TRP A 139 -7.58 -5.23 -26.69
CA TRP A 139 -6.62 -5.68 -25.67
C TRP A 139 -5.80 -4.52 -25.08
N PHE A 140 -5.38 -3.57 -25.92
CA PHE A 140 -4.53 -2.47 -25.49
C PHE A 140 -5.30 -1.43 -24.68
N PRO A 141 -6.48 -0.91 -25.13
CA PRO A 141 -7.33 -0.08 -24.29
C PRO A 141 -7.67 -0.72 -22.94
N LEU A 142 -8.02 -2.02 -22.94
CA LEU A 142 -8.35 -2.72 -21.71
C LEU A 142 -7.14 -2.85 -20.76
N HIS A 143 -5.95 -3.19 -21.28
CA HIS A 143 -4.71 -3.23 -20.50
C HIS A 143 -4.37 -1.85 -19.91
N TYR A 144 -4.48 -0.80 -20.73
CA TYR A 144 -4.23 0.58 -20.31
C TYR A 144 -5.20 1.02 -19.22
N LEU A 145 -6.50 0.73 -19.36
CA LEU A 145 -7.50 1.08 -18.34
C LEU A 145 -7.26 0.34 -17.03
N LEU A 146 -7.07 -0.98 -17.07
CA LEU A 146 -6.85 -1.78 -15.86
C LEU A 146 -5.59 -1.35 -15.10
N LEU A 147 -4.46 -1.20 -15.80
CA LEU A 147 -3.19 -0.85 -15.16
C LEU A 147 -3.08 0.65 -14.84
N GLY A 148 -3.75 1.49 -15.62
CA GLY A 148 -3.93 2.91 -15.30
C GLY A 148 -4.72 3.10 -14.00
N SER A 149 -5.85 2.40 -13.84
CA SER A 149 -6.62 2.42 -12.59
C SER A 149 -5.84 1.84 -11.42
N ALA A 150 -5.11 0.74 -11.61
CA ALA A 150 -4.23 0.17 -10.59
C ALA A 150 -3.18 1.20 -10.13
N PHE A 151 -2.53 1.88 -11.09
CA PHE A 151 -1.57 2.93 -10.80
C PHE A 151 -2.18 4.07 -9.99
N THR A 152 -3.34 4.59 -10.41
CA THR A 152 -4.04 5.66 -9.68
C THR A 152 -4.39 5.23 -8.26
N PHE A 153 -4.94 4.03 -8.06
CA PHE A 153 -5.29 3.51 -6.74
C PHE A 153 -4.06 3.41 -5.84
N SER A 154 -2.94 2.90 -6.36
CA SER A 154 -1.72 2.78 -5.57
C SER A 154 -1.11 4.13 -5.20
N ILE A 155 -1.19 5.15 -6.07
CA ILE A 155 -0.71 6.50 -5.73
C ILE A 155 -1.58 7.12 -4.62
N VAL A 156 -2.91 7.03 -4.75
CA VAL A 156 -3.83 7.52 -3.70
C VAL A 156 -3.57 6.78 -2.38
N ALA A 157 -3.47 5.46 -2.43
CA ALA A 157 -3.19 4.64 -1.25
C ALA A 157 -1.84 4.98 -0.61
N PHE A 158 -0.81 5.25 -1.42
CA PHE A 158 0.50 5.66 -0.93
C PHE A 158 0.44 7.01 -0.21
N ILE A 159 -0.34 7.98 -0.71
CA ILE A 159 -0.58 9.25 -0.03
C ILE A 159 -1.28 9.03 1.32
N LEU A 160 -2.32 8.17 1.35
CA LEU A 160 -3.02 7.82 2.58
C LEU A 160 -2.08 7.16 3.62
N ALA A 161 -1.06 6.42 3.17
CA ALA A 161 -0.06 5.84 4.06
C ALA A 161 0.76 6.89 4.83
N PHE A 162 1.00 8.07 4.25
CA PHE A 162 1.61 9.19 4.98
C PHE A 162 0.62 9.90 5.89
N MET A 163 -0.66 9.94 5.51
CA MET A 163 -1.70 10.59 6.32
C MET A 163 -2.02 9.81 7.60
N MET A 164 -1.80 8.49 7.62
CA MET A 164 -2.00 7.66 8.82
C MET A 164 -0.85 7.75 9.83
N THR A 165 0.33 8.28 9.49
CA THR A 165 1.45 8.41 10.44
C THR A 165 1.42 9.77 11.13
N SER A 166 1.57 9.80 12.46
CA SER A 166 1.46 11.03 13.26
C SER A 166 2.42 12.13 12.80
N ASP A 167 3.64 11.76 12.40
CA ASP A 167 4.65 12.70 11.94
C ASP A 167 4.67 12.89 10.42
N ARG A 168 3.78 12.18 9.68
CA ARG A 168 3.80 12.09 8.21
C ARG A 168 5.17 11.66 7.66
N LYS A 169 5.90 10.86 8.45
CA LYS A 169 7.24 10.39 8.14
C LYS A 169 7.24 8.90 7.83
N PHE A 170 8.21 8.52 7.01
CA PHE A 170 8.48 7.14 6.69
C PHE A 170 9.11 6.43 7.90
N SER A 171 8.59 5.27 8.26
CA SER A 171 9.16 4.46 9.33
C SER A 171 10.29 3.61 8.77
N ALA A 172 11.54 3.99 9.06
CA ALA A 172 12.72 3.29 8.57
C ALA A 172 12.82 1.82 9.05
N ASP A 173 12.18 1.50 10.18
CA ASP A 173 12.25 0.17 10.81
C ASP A 173 11.15 -0.80 10.32
N VAL A 174 10.29 -0.39 9.38
CA VAL A 174 9.16 -1.18 8.92
C VAL A 174 9.43 -1.74 7.52
N LEU A 175 9.63 -3.07 7.43
CA LEU A 175 9.88 -3.77 6.15
C LEU A 175 8.79 -3.49 5.10
N HIS A 176 7.53 -3.49 5.52
CA HIS A 176 6.41 -3.18 4.63
C HIS A 176 6.56 -1.82 3.94
N ALA A 177 7.02 -0.80 4.67
CA ALA A 177 7.21 0.53 4.14
C ALA A 177 8.26 0.51 3.01
N TRP A 178 9.43 -0.11 3.24
CA TRP A 178 10.49 -0.21 2.24
C TRP A 178 10.08 -0.96 0.98
N PHE A 179 9.47 -2.14 1.13
CA PHE A 179 8.96 -2.89 -0.02
C PHE A 179 7.88 -2.10 -0.77
N GLY A 180 7.00 -1.40 -0.04
CA GLY A 180 5.97 -0.54 -0.64
C GLY A 180 6.57 0.61 -1.44
N LEU A 181 7.55 1.33 -0.87
CA LEU A 181 8.24 2.43 -1.55
C LEU A 181 8.94 1.98 -2.82
N PHE A 182 9.72 0.90 -2.75
CA PHE A 182 10.40 0.36 -3.92
C PHE A 182 9.40 -0.12 -4.98
N THR A 183 8.27 -0.70 -4.57
CA THR A 183 7.17 -1.08 -5.48
C THR A 183 6.61 0.14 -6.21
N ILE A 184 6.29 1.24 -5.50
CA ILE A 184 5.75 2.46 -6.12
C ILE A 184 6.76 3.09 -7.09
N ILE A 185 8.04 3.18 -6.71
CA ILE A 185 9.10 3.70 -7.59
C ILE A 185 9.19 2.87 -8.87
N LEU A 186 9.28 1.54 -8.75
CA LEU A 186 9.32 0.66 -9.90
C LEU A 186 8.06 0.78 -10.75
N MET A 187 6.89 0.93 -10.12
CA MET A 187 5.63 1.07 -10.85
C MET A 187 5.59 2.33 -11.69
N CYS A 188 6.12 3.46 -11.19
CA CYS A 188 6.30 4.68 -11.99
C CYS A 188 7.19 4.41 -13.23
N ILE A 189 8.31 3.70 -13.04
CA ILE A 189 9.22 3.33 -14.14
C ILE A 189 8.51 2.41 -15.15
N VAL A 190 7.73 1.44 -14.69
CA VAL A 190 6.97 0.52 -15.55
C VAL A 190 5.91 1.25 -16.36
N VAL A 191 5.18 2.21 -15.76
CA VAL A 191 4.20 3.04 -16.46
C VAL A 191 4.88 3.87 -17.55
N ILE A 192 6.00 4.54 -17.24
CA ILE A 192 6.80 5.26 -18.24
C ILE A 192 7.23 4.31 -19.36
N GLY A 193 7.77 3.14 -19.02
CA GLY A 193 8.16 2.12 -20.00
C GLY A 193 6.99 1.64 -20.87
N GLY A 194 5.78 1.56 -20.32
CA GLY A 194 4.56 1.21 -21.05
C GLY A 194 4.16 2.29 -22.06
N VAL A 195 4.19 3.55 -21.64
CA VAL A 195 3.95 4.72 -22.50
C VAL A 195 4.99 4.79 -23.61
N MET A 196 6.28 4.61 -23.28
CA MET A 196 7.35 4.56 -24.27
C MET A 196 7.16 3.42 -25.26
N SER A 197 6.74 2.23 -24.81
CA SER A 197 6.44 1.09 -25.69
C SER A 197 5.33 1.40 -26.68
N HIS A 198 4.34 2.18 -26.26
CA HIS A 198 3.28 2.64 -27.15
C HIS A 198 3.78 3.69 -28.15
N LEU A 199 4.46 4.74 -27.68
CA LEU A 199 4.94 5.85 -28.52
C LEU A 199 6.01 5.41 -29.54
N MET A 200 6.84 4.44 -29.18
CA MET A 200 7.92 3.92 -30.03
C MET A 200 7.47 2.74 -30.89
N TRP A 201 6.19 2.36 -30.85
CA TRP A 201 5.68 1.25 -31.62
C TRP A 201 5.68 1.56 -33.12
N LYS A 202 6.19 0.60 -33.91
CA LYS A 202 6.17 0.66 -35.38
C LYS A 202 5.50 -0.58 -35.95
N PRO A 203 4.60 -0.43 -36.95
CA PRO A 203 3.85 -1.55 -37.54
C PRO A 203 4.73 -2.54 -38.32
N ASP A 204 5.89 -2.12 -38.80
CA ASP A 204 6.83 -2.89 -39.63
C ASP A 204 7.94 -3.59 -38.81
N ARG A 205 7.81 -3.62 -37.47
CA ARG A 205 8.84 -4.21 -36.60
C ARG A 205 8.94 -5.73 -36.79
N LYS A 206 10.14 -6.22 -37.13
CA LYS A 206 10.43 -7.67 -37.30
C LYS A 206 10.54 -8.45 -35.99
N LYS A 207 10.89 -7.77 -34.89
CA LYS A 207 11.05 -8.37 -33.56
C LYS A 207 10.71 -7.36 -32.47
N THR A 208 10.32 -7.84 -31.30
CA THR A 208 10.14 -7.02 -30.11
C THR A 208 11.50 -6.46 -29.67
N PRO A 209 11.69 -5.13 -29.60
CA PRO A 209 12.95 -4.54 -29.19
C PRO A 209 13.18 -4.73 -27.68
N ILE A 210 14.46 -4.75 -27.27
CA ILE A 210 14.81 -4.89 -25.85
C ILE A 210 14.30 -3.69 -25.05
N PHE A 211 14.59 -2.48 -25.55
CA PHE A 211 14.06 -1.23 -25.03
C PHE A 211 13.03 -0.65 -25.99
N PRO A 212 11.85 -0.22 -25.52
CA PRO A 212 11.35 -0.30 -24.13
C PRO A 212 10.57 -1.60 -23.81
N ASP A 213 10.13 -2.38 -24.82
CA ASP A 213 9.12 -3.43 -24.65
C ASP A 213 9.53 -4.59 -23.70
N ILE A 214 10.71 -5.21 -23.90
CA ILE A 214 11.13 -6.35 -23.07
C ILE A 214 11.44 -5.89 -21.64
N ILE A 215 12.08 -4.74 -21.50
CA ILE A 215 12.37 -4.13 -20.19
C ILE A 215 11.07 -3.83 -19.44
N HIS A 216 10.08 -3.23 -20.10
CA HIS A 216 8.75 -2.99 -19.51
C HIS A 216 8.12 -4.31 -19.04
N ALA A 217 8.10 -5.35 -19.87
CA ALA A 217 7.51 -6.63 -19.51
C ALA A 217 8.21 -7.33 -18.34
N PHE A 218 9.55 -7.26 -18.28
CA PHE A 218 10.32 -7.86 -17.19
C PHE A 218 10.15 -7.07 -15.89
N LEU A 219 10.30 -5.75 -15.93
CA LEU A 219 10.13 -4.90 -14.75
C LEU A 219 8.70 -4.98 -14.20
N ALA A 220 7.67 -5.02 -15.06
CA ALA A 220 6.29 -5.16 -14.61
C ALA A 220 6.05 -6.42 -13.76
N ARG A 221 6.64 -7.56 -14.17
CA ARG A 221 6.55 -8.83 -13.42
C ARG A 221 7.31 -8.74 -12.10
N PHE A 222 8.49 -8.12 -12.11
CA PHE A 222 9.28 -7.93 -10.90
C PHE A 222 8.57 -7.01 -9.90
N THR A 223 8.00 -5.89 -10.36
CA THR A 223 7.16 -4.99 -9.55
C THR A 223 5.98 -5.73 -8.92
N TYR A 224 5.31 -6.59 -9.68
CA TYR A 224 4.20 -7.38 -9.16
C TYR A 224 4.64 -8.34 -8.04
N LEU A 225 5.75 -9.08 -8.22
CA LEU A 225 6.27 -9.96 -7.19
C LEU A 225 6.65 -9.20 -5.91
N LEU A 226 7.26 -8.03 -6.06
CA LEU A 226 7.63 -7.17 -4.95
C LEU A 226 6.39 -6.64 -4.21
N ALA A 227 5.32 -6.31 -4.94
CA ALA A 227 4.05 -5.90 -4.36
C ALA A 227 3.44 -7.01 -3.49
N LEU A 228 3.52 -8.28 -3.92
CA LEU A 228 3.05 -9.42 -3.12
C LEU A 228 3.84 -9.55 -1.80
N VAL A 229 5.16 -9.35 -1.83
CA VAL A 229 6.01 -9.33 -0.62
C VAL A 229 5.66 -8.13 0.28
N SER A 230 5.36 -6.97 -0.32
CA SER A 230 4.91 -5.79 0.42
C SER A 230 3.57 -6.05 1.12
N ILE A 231 2.59 -6.66 0.45
CA ILE A 231 1.29 -7.01 1.05
C ILE A 231 1.49 -7.99 2.21
N TRP A 232 2.28 -9.06 2.00
CA TRP A 232 2.53 -10.05 3.04
C TRP A 232 3.23 -9.45 4.26
N SER A 233 4.24 -8.61 4.06
CA SER A 233 4.90 -7.90 5.18
C SER A 233 3.97 -6.88 5.85
N GLY A 234 3.02 -6.29 5.13
CA GLY A 234 1.99 -5.42 5.68
C GLY A 234 1.05 -6.16 6.63
N LEU A 235 0.54 -7.33 6.22
CA LEU A 235 -0.31 -8.18 7.07
C LEU A 235 0.40 -8.55 8.39
N ASN A 236 1.70 -8.87 8.33
CA ASN A 236 2.49 -9.16 9.52
C ASN A 236 2.70 -7.92 10.40
N THR A 237 2.95 -6.75 9.81
CA THR A 237 3.16 -5.49 10.55
C THR A 237 1.93 -5.12 11.38
N PHE A 238 0.75 -5.31 10.83
CA PHE A 238 -0.52 -5.05 11.51
C PHE A 238 -1.05 -6.24 12.31
N SER A 239 -0.28 -7.34 12.39
CA SER A 239 -0.65 -8.56 13.13
C SER A 239 -2.05 -9.07 12.78
N ILE A 240 -2.39 -8.97 11.49
CA ILE A 240 -3.66 -9.46 10.96
C ILE A 240 -3.71 -10.98 11.17
N PRO A 241 -4.87 -11.55 11.53
CA PRO A 241 -5.02 -12.98 11.75
C PRO A 241 -4.51 -13.81 10.55
N LYS A 242 -3.88 -14.96 10.84
CA LYS A 242 -3.17 -15.78 9.82
C LYS A 242 -4.10 -16.30 8.72
N GLU A 243 -5.39 -16.39 9.00
CA GLU A 243 -6.47 -16.78 8.09
C GLU A 243 -6.47 -15.91 6.83
N PHE A 244 -6.25 -14.59 6.97
CA PHE A 244 -6.17 -13.68 5.82
C PHE A 244 -4.96 -13.97 4.94
N SER A 245 -3.81 -14.30 5.55
CA SER A 245 -2.61 -14.70 4.81
C SER A 245 -2.82 -16.04 4.07
N ILE A 246 -3.58 -16.97 4.64
CA ILE A 246 -3.93 -18.24 3.99
C ILE A 246 -4.83 -17.99 2.77
N VAL A 247 -5.89 -17.19 2.93
CA VAL A 247 -6.79 -16.83 1.81
C VAL A 247 -6.02 -16.11 0.71
N LEU A 248 -5.15 -15.16 1.06
CA LEU A 248 -4.29 -14.46 0.11
C LEU A 248 -3.39 -15.44 -0.65
N GLY A 249 -2.73 -16.35 0.07
CA GLY A 249 -1.89 -17.39 -0.53
C GLY A 249 -2.67 -18.28 -1.50
N LEU A 250 -3.91 -18.64 -1.18
CA LEU A 250 -4.79 -19.41 -2.05
C LEU A 250 -5.16 -18.64 -3.32
N VAL A 251 -5.57 -17.36 -3.20
CA VAL A 251 -5.92 -16.51 -4.35
C VAL A 251 -4.72 -16.36 -5.31
N ILE A 252 -3.53 -16.08 -4.75
CA ILE A 252 -2.29 -15.97 -5.53
C ILE A 252 -1.97 -17.31 -6.21
N SER A 253 -2.06 -18.42 -5.48
CA SER A 253 -1.78 -19.76 -6.02
C SER A 253 -2.73 -20.15 -7.15
N LEU A 254 -4.02 -19.82 -7.03
CA LEU A 254 -5.00 -20.04 -8.11
C LEU A 254 -4.65 -19.21 -9.35
N PHE A 255 -4.26 -17.95 -9.18
CA PHE A 255 -3.86 -17.11 -10.31
C PHE A 255 -2.60 -17.65 -11.02
N PHE A 256 -1.54 -17.98 -10.27
CA PHE A 256 -0.33 -18.57 -10.86
C PHE A 256 -0.62 -19.95 -11.47
N GLY A 257 -1.46 -20.77 -10.82
CA GLY A 257 -1.92 -22.05 -11.35
C GLY A 257 -2.65 -21.90 -12.68
N LEU A 258 -3.54 -20.91 -12.80
CA LEU A 258 -4.21 -20.56 -14.06
C LEU A 258 -3.21 -20.16 -15.15
N VAL A 259 -2.26 -19.28 -14.83
CA VAL A 259 -1.21 -18.85 -15.77
C VAL A 259 -0.38 -20.05 -16.24
N ILE A 260 0.08 -20.91 -15.32
CA ILE A 260 0.86 -22.11 -15.64
C ILE A 260 0.04 -23.06 -16.52
N PHE A 261 -1.22 -23.32 -16.16
CA PHE A 261 -2.13 -24.15 -16.95
C PHE A 261 -2.27 -23.61 -18.37
N LEU A 262 -2.49 -22.30 -18.53
CA LEU A 262 -2.63 -21.67 -19.85
C LEU A 262 -1.33 -21.72 -20.67
N GLU A 263 -0.16 -21.56 -20.04
CA GLU A 263 1.14 -21.69 -20.72
C GLU A 263 1.39 -23.14 -21.17
N ILE A 264 1.06 -24.14 -20.36
CA ILE A 264 1.13 -25.56 -20.72
C ILE A 264 0.15 -25.87 -21.86
N TYR A 265 -1.08 -25.37 -21.76
CA TYR A 265 -2.11 -25.57 -22.79
C TYR A 265 -1.69 -24.95 -24.13
N LYS A 266 -1.19 -23.71 -24.12
CA LYS A 266 -0.65 -23.04 -25.33
C LYS A 266 0.50 -23.84 -25.96
N LYS A 267 1.40 -24.41 -25.14
CA LYS A 267 2.50 -25.25 -25.62
C LYS A 267 2.01 -26.57 -26.24
N ARG A 268 0.95 -27.16 -25.69
CA ARG A 268 0.36 -28.42 -26.18
C ARG A 268 -0.48 -28.22 -27.44
N TYR A 269 -1.18 -27.09 -27.58
CA TYR A 269 -2.11 -26.80 -28.67
C TYR A 269 -1.82 -25.44 -29.34
N PRO A 270 -0.69 -25.30 -30.05
CA PRO A 270 -0.21 -24.01 -30.57
C PRO A 270 -1.16 -23.34 -31.57
N ASN A 271 -1.96 -24.10 -32.31
CA ASN A 271 -2.90 -23.56 -33.31
C ASN A 271 -4.29 -23.22 -32.73
N SER A 272 -4.54 -23.50 -31.45
CA SER A 272 -5.85 -23.24 -30.81
C SER A 272 -5.93 -21.91 -30.06
N VAL A 273 -4.77 -21.31 -29.75
CA VAL A 273 -4.66 -20.06 -29.00
C VAL A 273 -4.08 -19.02 -29.97
N GLY A 274 -4.96 -18.38 -30.73
CA GLY A 274 -4.63 -17.53 -31.87
C GLY A 274 -3.53 -16.52 -31.59
N ASP A 275 -2.32 -16.82 -32.04
CA ASP A 275 -1.23 -15.86 -32.27
C ASP A 275 -1.25 -15.47 -33.75
N HIS A 276 -2.44 -15.15 -34.27
CA HIS A 276 -2.57 -14.49 -35.57
C HIS A 276 -2.46 -13.01 -35.29
N GLY A 277 -1.22 -12.54 -35.13
CA GLY A 277 -0.94 -11.12 -35.01
C GLY A 277 -1.44 -10.41 -36.25
N TYR A 278 -2.68 -9.91 -36.21
CA TYR A 278 -3.36 -9.06 -37.20
C TYR A 278 -2.67 -9.07 -38.56
N ASP A 279 -2.71 -10.21 -39.26
CA ASP A 279 -2.06 -10.33 -40.57
C ASP A 279 -2.93 -9.51 -41.52
N LYS A 280 -2.55 -8.25 -41.75
CA LYS A 280 -3.18 -7.34 -42.71
C LYS A 280 -3.21 -7.91 -44.14
N LYS A 281 -2.63 -9.09 -44.39
CA LYS A 281 -2.66 -9.77 -45.69
C LYS A 281 -4.06 -10.20 -46.12
N ASP A 282 -4.98 -10.45 -45.20
CA ASP A 282 -6.31 -10.96 -45.57
C ASP A 282 -7.27 -9.86 -46.07
N ILE A 283 -6.92 -8.58 -45.92
CA ILE A 283 -7.75 -7.47 -46.44
C ILE A 283 -7.33 -7.07 -47.87
N VAL A 284 -6.16 -7.50 -48.36
CA VAL A 284 -5.64 -7.09 -49.69
C VAL A 284 -6.15 -7.99 -50.84
N LEU A 285 -6.86 -9.09 -50.53
CA LEU A 285 -7.34 -10.03 -51.56
C LEU A 285 -8.77 -9.77 -52.05
N ASP A 286 -9.55 -8.88 -51.42
CA ASP A 286 -10.92 -8.59 -51.87
C ASP A 286 -10.99 -7.38 -52.84
N ASP A 287 -10.10 -6.39 -52.71
CA ASP A 287 -10.13 -5.20 -53.56
C ASP A 287 -9.60 -5.42 -54.99
N ARG A 288 -8.81 -6.47 -55.26
CA ARG A 288 -8.30 -6.75 -56.62
C ARG A 288 -9.30 -7.44 -57.54
N ASN A 289 -10.39 -7.99 -57.00
CA ASN A 289 -11.41 -8.67 -57.80
C ASN A 289 -12.64 -7.80 -58.11
N ARG A 290 -12.69 -6.55 -57.62
CA ARG A 290 -13.84 -5.65 -57.81
C ARG A 290 -13.74 -4.71 -59.01
N THR A 291 -12.61 -4.67 -59.72
CA THR A 291 -12.37 -3.70 -60.82
C THR A 291 -12.45 -4.28 -62.25
N ASN A 292 -13.00 -5.49 -62.46
CA ASN A 292 -13.12 -6.10 -63.79
C ASN A 292 -14.56 -6.36 -64.29
N SER A 293 -15.58 -5.78 -63.68
CA SER A 293 -16.95 -5.80 -64.23
C SER A 293 -17.29 -4.46 -64.91
N THR A 294 -16.68 -4.22 -66.08
CA THR A 294 -17.24 -3.29 -67.06
C THR A 294 -18.53 -3.91 -67.61
N ILE A 295 -19.67 -3.44 -67.10
CA ILE A 295 -20.98 -3.72 -67.67
C ILE A 295 -21.07 -2.94 -68.99
N ASN A 296 -21.03 -3.67 -70.10
CA ASN A 296 -21.30 -3.16 -71.44
C ASN A 296 -22.83 -3.13 -71.62
N ILE A 297 -23.44 -1.95 -71.48
CA ILE A 297 -24.86 -1.75 -71.79
C ILE A 297 -24.96 -1.28 -73.24
N ASN A 298 -25.16 -2.24 -74.14
CA ASN A 298 -25.67 -2.01 -75.49
C ASN A 298 -26.64 -3.14 -75.82
N ASN A 299 -27.94 -2.85 -75.64
CA ASN A 299 -29.11 -3.25 -76.43
C ASN A 299 -30.37 -3.20 -75.56
#